data_AF-W1Y7L9-F1
#
_entry.id   AF-W1Y7L9-F1
#
_cell.length_a   1.000
_cell.length_b   1.000
_cell.length_c   1.000
_cell.angle_alpha   90.00
_cell.angle_beta   90.00
_cell.angle_gamma   90.00
#
_symmetry.space_group_name_H-M   'P 1'
#
loop_
_entity.id
_entity.type
_entity.pdbx_description
1 polymer ?
#
loop_
_entity_poly.entity_id
_entity_poly.type
_entity_poly.pdbx_seq_one_letter_code
_entity_poly.pdbx_strand_id
1 'polypeptide(L)' 'KSDGSYARNAWQGNYYLKSDGKMAKNERVDGGRYYVDASGLWKP' A
#
# COMPACT_ATOMS: atom_id res chain seq x y z
N LYS A 1 -3.61 20.83 6.52
CA LYS A 1 -3.07 19.96 7.59
C LYS A 1 -1.81 19.34 7.01
N SER A 2 -0.66 19.79 7.48
CA SER A 2 0.66 19.49 6.94
C SER A 2 1.29 18.41 7.81
N ASP A 3 0.66 17.24 7.89
CA ASP A 3 0.98 16.28 8.94
C ASP A 3 2.19 15.40 8.62
N GLY A 4 2.76 15.43 7.41
CA GLY A 4 4.06 14.80 7.12
C GLY A 4 4.14 13.31 7.47
N SER A 5 3.03 12.69 7.88
CA SER A 5 2.88 11.29 8.12
C SER A 5 2.72 10.67 6.76
N TYR A 6 3.87 10.45 6.11
CA TYR A 6 3.97 9.50 5.02
C TYR A 6 3.10 8.31 5.38
N ALA A 7 2.01 8.09 4.63
CA ALA A 7 1.17 6.92 4.78
C ALA A 7 2.09 5.72 4.61
N ARG A 8 2.48 5.10 5.72
CA ARG A 8 3.43 3.98 5.80
C ARG A 8 2.66 2.87 6.47
N ASN A 9 2.66 1.69 5.84
CA ASN A 9 1.77 0.58 6.20
C ASN A 9 0.28 0.96 6.17
N ALA A 10 -0.12 1.70 5.14
CA ALA A 10 -1.50 2.18 5.01
C ALA A 10 -1.97 2.16 3.56
N TRP A 11 -3.29 1.99 3.39
CA TRP A 11 -3.96 2.14 2.10
C TRP A 11 -4.08 3.62 1.73
N GLN A 12 -3.78 3.92 0.48
CA GLN A 12 -4.01 5.24 -0.10
C GLN A 12 -4.78 5.07 -1.40
N GLY A 13 -6.10 5.21 -1.32
CA GLY A 13 -6.99 4.83 -2.42
C GLY A 13 -6.93 3.32 -2.66
N ASN A 14 -6.58 2.92 -3.89
CA ASN A 14 -6.53 1.52 -4.32
C ASN A 14 -5.14 0.88 -4.22
N TYR A 15 -4.13 1.59 -3.71
CA TYR A 15 -2.77 1.08 -3.56
C TYR A 15 -2.33 1.11 -2.10
N TYR A 16 -1.40 0.24 -1.75
CA TYR A 16 -0.88 0.11 -0.40
C TYR A 16 0.55 0.65 -0.31
N LEU A 17 0.80 1.50 0.67
CA LEU A 17 2.13 2.00 0.99
C LEU A 17 2.75 1.17 2.11
N LYS A 18 3.96 0.68 1.88
CA LYS A 18 4.72 -0.12 2.85
C LYS A 18 5.40 0.78 3.89
N SER A 19 6.05 0.15 4.86
CA SER A 19 6.78 0.83 5.94
C SER A 19 7.90 1.75 5.44
N ASP A 20 8.49 1.41 4.30
CA ASP A 20 9.51 2.20 3.60
C ASP A 20 8.92 3.39 2.81
N GLY A 21 7.60 3.58 2.84
CA GLY A 21 6.89 4.59 2.07
C GLY A 21 6.82 4.29 0.58
N LYS A 22 7.24 3.09 0.14
CA LYS A 22 7.09 2.65 -1.24
C LYS A 22 5.77 1.93 -1.43
N MET A 23 5.22 2.07 -2.64
CA MET A 23 4.05 1.29 -3.04
C MET A 23 4.41 -0.19 -3.12
N ALA A 24 3.57 -1.04 -2.52
CA ALA A 24 3.65 -2.48 -2.69
C ALA A 24 3.24 -2.85 -4.12
N LYS A 25 3.93 -3.82 -4.74
CA LYS A 25 3.64 -4.26 -6.12
C LYS A 25 3.88 -5.76 -6.24
N ASN A 26 2.93 -6.47 -6.87
CA ASN A 26 3.00 -7.90 -7.11
C ASN A 26 3.28 -8.71 -5.82
N GLU A 27 2.69 -8.28 -4.71
CA GLU A 27 2.92 -8.85 -3.39
C GLU A 27 1.65 -8.82 -2.54
N ARG A 28 1.63 -9.62 -1.47
CA ARG A 28 0.54 -9.54 -0.49
C ARG A 28 0.86 -8.49 0.57
N VAL A 29 -0.13 -7.68 0.90
CA VAL A 29 -0.04 -6.59 1.87
C VAL A 29 -0.97 -6.82 3.05
N ASP A 30 -0.85 -5.97 4.05
CA ASP A 30 -1.73 -5.95 5.22
C ASP A 30 -1.81 -7.31 5.94
N GLY A 31 -0.64 -7.91 6.17
CA GLY A 31 -0.52 -9.23 6.81
C GLY A 31 -0.93 -10.40 5.93
N GLY A 32 -0.98 -10.23 4.60
CA GLY A 32 -1.35 -11.29 3.68
C GLY A 32 -2.82 -11.29 3.24
N ARG A 33 -3.60 -10.30 3.71
CA ARG A 33 -5.04 -10.19 3.49
C ARG A 33 -5.40 -9.72 2.10
N TYR A 34 -4.59 -8.86 1.51
CA TYR A 34 -4.86 -8.26 0.19
C TYR A 34 -3.68 -8.50 -0.74
N TYR A 35 -3.96 -8.81 -2.00
CA TYR A 35 -2.94 -8.90 -3.04
C TYR A 35 -2.98 -7.64 -3.90
N VAL A 36 -1.82 -7.02 -4.08
CA VAL A 36 -1.65 -5.93 -5.06
C VAL A 36 -0.98 -6.49 -6.30
N ASP A 37 -1.48 -6.11 -7.47
CA ASP A 37 -0.91 -6.53 -8.76
C ASP A 37 0.43 -5.83 -9.05
N ALA A 38 1.03 -6.11 -10.21
CA ALA A 38 2.29 -5.48 -10.62
C ALA A 38 2.18 -3.95 -10.81
N SER A 39 0.98 -3.43 -10.97
CA SER A 39 0.71 -1.98 -10.99
C SER A 39 0.63 -1.39 -9.57
N GLY A 40 0.62 -2.23 -8.53
CA GLY A 40 0.47 -1.84 -7.13
C GLY A 40 -0.98 -1.56 -6.73
N LEU A 41 -1.92 -1.89 -7.60
CA LEU A 41 -3.34 -1.75 -7.34
C LEU A 41 -3.86 -3.04 -6.73
N TRP A 42 -4.56 -2.90 -5.61
CA TRP A 42 -5.39 -3.96 -5.09
C TRP A 42 -6.70 -4.01 -5.88
N LYS A 43 -7.13 -5.23 -6.17
CA LYS A 43 -8.44 -5.52 -6.75
C LYS A 43 -9.23 -6.39 -5.77
N PRO A 44 -10.52 -6.09 -5.55
CA PRO A 44 -11.40 -6.90 -4.70
C PRO A 44 -11.55 -8.33 -5.22
#